data_AF-G5DYH7-F1
#
_entry.id   AF-G5DYH7-F1
#
_cell.length_a   1.000
_cell.length_b   1.000
_cell.length_c   1.000
_cell.angle_alpha   90.00
_cell.angle_beta   90.00
_cell.angle_gamma   90.00
#
_symmetry.space_group_name_H-M   'P 1'
#
loop_
_entity.id
_entity.type
_entity.pdbx_description
1 polymer ?
#
loop_
_entity_poly.entity_id
_entity_poly.type
_entity_poly.pdbx_seq_one_letter_code
_entity_poly.pdbx_strand_id
1 'polypeptide(L)'
;AKNLVEKGVLTTEKQNFLLFDMTTHPLTNNNIKQRLIKKVQEAVLDKWVNDPHRMDRRLLALIYLAHASDVLENAFAPLLDEQYDLATKRVRQLLDLDPEVE
;
A
#
# COMPACT_ATOMS: atom_id res chain seq x y z
N ALA A 1 7.41 12.23 8.02
CA ALA A 1 8.33 11.36 8.79
C ALA A 1 8.07 11.40 10.30
N LYS A 2 8.06 12.58 10.95
CA LYS A 2 7.92 12.74 12.43
C LYS A 2 6.90 11.81 13.09
N ASN A 3 5.64 11.82 12.67
CA ASN A 3 4.60 10.99 13.28
C ASN A 3 4.85 9.47 13.14
N LEU A 4 5.55 9.04 12.09
CA LEU A 4 5.91 7.62 11.93
C LEU A 4 7.09 7.24 12.83
N VAL A 5 7.97 8.19 13.16
CA VAL A 5 9.01 8.01 14.18
C VAL A 5 8.38 7.91 15.57
N GLU A 6 7.46 8.83 15.90
CA GLU A 6 6.74 8.83 17.18
C GLU A 6 5.91 7.55 17.38
N LYS A 7 5.39 6.97 16.29
CA LYS A 7 4.67 5.68 16.31
C LYS A 7 5.59 4.46 16.23
N GLY A 8 6.91 4.64 16.19
CA GLY A 8 7.89 3.55 16.14
C GLY A 8 7.89 2.74 14.84
N VAL A 9 7.38 3.31 13.74
CA VAL A 9 7.44 2.70 12.39
C VAL A 9 8.80 3.00 11.76
N LEU A 10 9.26 4.24 11.89
CA LEU A 10 10.59 4.69 11.46
C LEU A 10 11.46 4.97 12.68
N THR A 11 12.77 5.05 12.49
CA THR A 11 13.69 5.67 13.45
C THR A 11 14.22 6.99 12.89
N THR A 12 15.04 7.67 13.67
CA THR A 12 15.81 8.84 13.21
C THR A 12 17.29 8.51 13.35
N GLU A 13 18.01 8.59 12.24
CA GLU A 13 19.44 8.34 12.18
C GLU A 13 20.15 9.52 11.53
N LYS A 14 21.37 9.81 11.99
CA LYS A 14 22.25 10.79 11.37
C LYS A 14 23.23 10.05 10.45
N GLN A 15 23.09 10.24 9.15
CA GLN A 15 23.99 9.67 8.16
C GLN A 15 25.04 10.72 7.78
N ASN A 16 26.31 10.40 8.05
CA ASN A 16 27.42 11.30 7.75
C ASN A 16 27.89 11.06 6.30
N PHE A 17 27.90 12.12 5.50
CA PHE A 17 28.49 12.15 4.17
C PHE A 17 29.80 12.93 4.18
N LEU A 18 30.58 12.85 3.10
CA LEU A 18 31.89 13.49 3.01
C LEU A 18 31.86 15.00 3.33
N LEU A 19 30.78 15.69 2.97
CA LEU A 19 30.68 17.15 3.07
C LEU A 19 29.59 17.65 4.04
N PHE A 20 28.71 16.77 4.51
CA PHE A 20 27.59 17.16 5.36
C PHE A 20 27.00 15.94 6.05
N ASP A 21 26.20 16.20 7.08
CA ASP A 21 25.40 15.15 7.71
C ASP A 21 23.93 15.32 7.36
N MET A 22 23.23 14.21 7.16
CA MET A 22 21.82 14.18 6.81
C MET A 22 21.04 13.39 7.84
N THR A 23 19.95 13.97 8.34
CA THR A 23 18.97 13.23 9.13
C THR A 23 18.15 12.35 8.21
N THR A 24 18.16 11.05 8.45
CA THR A 24 17.43 10.02 7.70
C THR A 24 16.42 9.32 8.58
N HIS A 25 15.43 8.68 7.95
CA HIS A 25 14.35 7.99 8.65
C HIS A 25 14.16 6.56 8.14
N PRO A 26 15.10 5.64 8.41
CA PRO A 26 14.97 4.27 7.96
C PRO A 26 13.80 3.56 8.64
N LEU A 27 13.24 2.57 7.94
CA LEU A 27 12.15 1.74 8.43
C LEU A 27 12.69 0.75 9.47
N THR A 28 12.22 0.85 10.71
CA THR A 28 12.56 -0.10 11.78
C THR A 28 11.56 -1.23 11.87
N ASN A 29 10.27 -0.93 11.69
CA ASN A 29 9.21 -1.93 11.82
C ASN A 29 8.79 -2.47 10.45
N ASN A 30 9.61 -3.36 9.89
CA ASN A 30 9.28 -4.02 8.62
C ASN A 30 7.99 -4.86 8.73
N ASN A 31 7.70 -5.43 9.90
CA ASN A 31 6.51 -6.25 10.12
C ASN A 31 5.20 -5.49 9.86
N ILE A 32 5.11 -4.21 10.25
CA ILE A 32 3.93 -3.39 9.99
C ILE A 32 3.75 -3.16 8.49
N LYS A 33 4.83 -2.82 7.78
CA LYS A 33 4.80 -2.61 6.32
C LYS A 33 4.36 -3.89 5.60
N GLN A 34 4.94 -5.05 5.97
CA GLN A 34 4.58 -6.34 5.37
C GLN A 34 3.13 -6.73 5.65
N ARG A 35 2.62 -6.50 6.87
CA ARG A 35 1.19 -6.72 7.18
C ARG A 35 0.28 -5.83 6.34
N LEU A 36 0.65 -4.58 6.09
CA LEU A 36 -0.13 -3.67 5.25
C LEU A 36 -0.16 -4.15 3.80
N ILE A 37 1.00 -4.48 3.23
CA ILE A 37 1.12 -5.02 1.87
C ILE A 37 0.29 -6.29 1.74
N LYS A 38 0.44 -7.25 2.67
CA LYS A 38 -0.34 -8.49 2.65
C LYS A 38 -1.84 -8.24 2.73
N LYS A 39 -2.30 -7.29 3.54
CA LYS A 39 -3.73 -6.92 3.61
C LYS A 39 -4.25 -6.39 2.27
N VAL A 40 -3.48 -5.55 1.58
CA VAL A 40 -3.86 -5.03 0.25
C VAL A 40 -3.91 -6.16 -0.76
N GLN A 41 -2.90 -7.03 -0.80
CA GLN A 41 -2.85 -8.19 -1.68
C GLN A 41 -4.03 -9.15 -1.45
N GLU A 42 -4.26 -9.54 -0.19
CA GLU A 42 -5.38 -10.42 0.17
C GLU A 42 -6.73 -9.82 -0.27
N ALA A 43 -6.91 -8.50 -0.15
CA ALA A 43 -8.16 -7.83 -0.52
C ALA A 43 -8.48 -7.93 -2.01
N VAL A 44 -7.47 -7.89 -2.87
CA VAL A 44 -7.63 -8.01 -4.33
C VAL A 44 -7.44 -9.43 -4.84
N LEU A 45 -7.02 -10.37 -3.99
CA LEU A 45 -6.81 -11.79 -4.31
C LEU A 45 -7.79 -12.69 -3.53
N ASP A 46 -7.31 -13.29 -2.45
CA ASP A 46 -8.00 -14.37 -1.74
C ASP A 46 -9.31 -13.94 -1.07
N LYS A 47 -9.40 -12.68 -0.65
CA LYS A 47 -10.55 -12.09 0.03
C LYS A 47 -11.31 -11.11 -0.85
N TRP A 48 -11.14 -11.23 -2.17
CA TRP A 48 -11.87 -10.40 -3.10
C TRP A 48 -13.37 -10.55 -2.90
N VAL A 49 -14.01 -9.43 -2.59
CA VAL A 49 -15.46 -9.35 -2.50
C VAL A 49 -15.92 -8.77 -3.83
N ASN A 50 -16.73 -9.54 -4.57
CA ASN A 50 -17.24 -9.11 -5.88
C ASN A 50 -18.09 -7.82 -5.82
N ASP A 51 -18.49 -7.40 -4.62
CA ASP A 51 -19.21 -6.17 -4.33
C ASP A 51 -18.32 -5.23 -3.48
N PRO A 52 -17.82 -4.12 -4.06
CA PRO A 52 -16.94 -3.17 -3.37
C PRO A 52 -17.57 -2.52 -2.13
N HIS A 53 -18.90 -2.41 -2.06
CA HIS A 53 -19.62 -1.84 -0.90
C HIS A 53 -19.48 -2.68 0.37
N ARG A 54 -19.16 -3.97 0.20
CA ARG A 54 -18.92 -4.91 1.30
C ARG A 54 -17.47 -4.94 1.75
N MET A 55 -16.56 -4.25 1.05
CA MET A 55 -15.18 -4.08 1.50
C MET A 55 -15.08 -3.06 2.63
N ASP A 56 -14.06 -3.19 3.48
CA ASP A 56 -13.77 -2.17 4.48
C ASP A 56 -13.46 -0.83 3.78
N ARG A 57 -14.24 0.21 4.09
CA ARG A 57 -14.13 1.54 3.47
C ARG A 57 -12.72 2.12 3.58
N ARG A 58 -12.00 1.83 4.67
CA ARG A 58 -10.61 2.29 4.84
C ARG A 58 -9.64 1.59 3.89
N LEU A 59 -9.86 0.31 3.64
CA LEU A 59 -9.06 -0.49 2.72
C LEU A 59 -9.35 -0.12 1.27
N LEU A 60 -10.63 0.08 0.94
CA LEU A 60 -11.04 0.56 -0.37
C LEU A 60 -10.43 1.93 -0.68
N ALA A 61 -10.57 2.91 0.23
CA ALA A 61 -9.95 4.22 0.09
C ALA A 61 -8.41 4.15 -0.05
N LEU A 62 -7.77 3.24 0.69
CA LEU A 62 -6.32 3.02 0.57
C LEU A 62 -5.95 2.52 -0.84
N ILE A 63 -6.71 1.60 -1.42
CA ILE A 63 -6.45 1.08 -2.77
C ILE A 63 -6.60 2.19 -3.82
N TYR A 64 -7.68 2.97 -3.79
CA TYR A 64 -7.88 4.10 -4.71
C TYR A 64 -6.77 5.14 -4.60
N LEU A 65 -6.44 5.58 -3.38
CA LEU A 65 -5.40 6.59 -3.17
C LEU A 65 -4.00 6.07 -3.53
N ALA A 66 -3.70 4.81 -3.24
CA ALA A 66 -2.43 4.19 -3.60
C ALA A 66 -2.30 4.03 -5.12
N HIS A 67 -3.39 3.72 -5.82
CA HIS A 67 -3.42 3.70 -7.28
C HIS A 67 -3.21 5.10 -7.86
N ALA A 68 -3.98 6.11 -7.41
CA ALA A 68 -3.85 7.49 -7.88
C ALA A 68 -2.49 8.13 -7.58
N SER A 69 -1.74 7.58 -6.63
CA SER A 69 -0.38 8.03 -6.28
C SER A 69 0.72 7.19 -6.94
N ASP A 70 0.38 6.24 -7.83
CA ASP A 70 1.32 5.34 -8.52
C ASP A 70 2.22 4.51 -7.58
N VAL A 71 1.74 4.22 -6.36
CA VAL A 71 2.50 3.44 -5.36
C VAL A 71 1.98 2.03 -5.15
N LEU A 72 0.80 1.69 -5.71
CA LEU A 72 0.17 0.38 -5.54
C LEU A 72 1.00 -0.75 -6.16
N GLU A 73 1.69 -0.49 -7.27
CA GLU A 73 2.58 -1.45 -7.94
C GLU A 73 3.66 -2.01 -7.01
N ASN A 74 4.16 -1.18 -6.07
CA ASN A 74 5.16 -1.62 -5.09
C ASN A 74 4.63 -2.71 -4.14
N ALA A 75 3.31 -2.75 -3.92
CA ALA A 75 2.67 -3.79 -3.13
C ALA A 75 2.49 -5.09 -3.93
N PHE A 76 2.45 -5.02 -5.26
CA PHE A 76 2.28 -6.19 -6.14
C PHE A 76 3.59 -6.78 -6.65
N ALA A 77 4.71 -6.06 -6.52
CA ALA A 77 6.04 -6.53 -6.88
C ALA A 77 6.43 -7.96 -6.39
N PRO A 78 6.03 -8.44 -5.19
CA PRO A 78 6.37 -9.80 -4.76
C PRO A 78 5.34 -10.87 -5.18
N LEU A 79 4.29 -10.53 -5.94
CA LEU A 79 3.30 -11.48 -6.44
C LEU A 79 3.85 -12.28 -7.62
N LEU A 80 3.29 -13.47 -7.85
CA LEU A 80 3.51 -14.25 -9.06
C LEU A 80 2.77 -13.60 -10.25
N ASP A 81 3.25 -13.79 -11.47
CA ASP A 81 2.69 -13.17 -12.69
C ASP A 81 1.17 -13.35 -12.81
N GLU A 82 0.67 -14.57 -12.58
CA GLU A 82 -0.78 -14.86 -12.64
C GLU A 82 -1.59 -14.09 -11.58
N GLN A 83 -1.03 -13.95 -10.37
CA GLN A 83 -1.65 -13.20 -9.29
C GLN A 83 -1.59 -11.69 -9.55
N TYR A 84 -0.49 -11.23 -10.13
CA TYR A 84 -0.31 -9.84 -10.54
C TYR A 84 -1.36 -9.43 -11.58
N ASP A 85 -1.55 -10.24 -12.62
CA ASP A 85 -2.54 -9.98 -13.67
C ASP A 85 -3.96 -9.96 -13.11
N LEU A 86 -4.28 -10.91 -12.23
CA LEU A 86 -5.58 -10.98 -11.57
C LEU A 86 -5.83 -9.77 -10.65
N ALA A 87 -4.85 -9.38 -9.84
CA ALA A 87 -4.93 -8.23 -8.94
C ALA A 87 -5.14 -6.94 -9.76
N THR A 88 -4.36 -6.74 -10.81
CA THR A 88 -4.46 -5.57 -11.69
C THR A 88 -5.82 -5.50 -12.39
N LYS A 89 -6.34 -6.64 -12.87
CA LYS A 89 -7.67 -6.72 -13.46
C LYS A 89 -8.77 -6.31 -12.48
N ARG A 90 -8.69 -6.79 -11.22
CA ARG A 90 -9.67 -6.46 -10.18
C ARG A 90 -9.56 -5.00 -9.71
N VAL A 91 -8.35 -4.46 -9.62
CA VAL A 91 -8.16 -3.02 -9.34
C VAL A 91 -8.78 -2.16 -10.44
N ARG A 92 -8.60 -2.51 -11.73
CA ARG A 92 -9.28 -1.82 -12.84
C ARG A 92 -10.80 -1.89 -12.71
N GLN A 93 -11.36 -3.06 -12.38
CA GLN A 93 -12.79 -3.19 -12.12
C GLN A 93 -13.29 -2.27 -10.99
N LEU A 94 -12.50 -2.05 -9.93
CA LEU A 94 -12.85 -1.06 -8.90
C LEU A 94 -12.84 0.37 -9.46
N LEU A 95 -11.84 0.72 -10.28
CA LEU A 95 -11.69 2.07 -10.82
C LEU A 95 -12.77 2.41 -11.86
N ASP A 96 -13.24 1.40 -12.60
CA ASP A 96 -14.28 1.54 -13.61
C ASP A 96 -15.70 1.57 -12.98
N LEU A 97 -15.83 1.28 -11.68
CA LEU A 97 -17.11 1.47 -10.98
C LEU A 97 -17.38 2.96 -10.85
N ASP A 98 -18.53 3.39 -11.38
CA ASP A 98 -18.97 4.77 -11.29
C ASP A 98 -19.52 5.03 -9.87
N PRO A 99 -18.86 5.86 -9.04
CA PRO A 99 -19.29 6.10 -7.66
C PRO A 99 -20.58 6.93 -7.57
N GLU A 100 -21.02 7.51 -8.69
CA GLU A 100 -22.20 8.39 -8.81
C GLU A 100 -23.43 7.68 -9.41
N VAL A 101 -23.30 6.42 -9.89
CA VAL A 101 -24.42 5.64 -10.47
C VAL A 101 -25.19 4.83 -9.40
N GLU A 102 -25.07 5.22 -8.14
CA GLU A 102 -25.97 4.81 -7.04
C GLU A 102 -27.00 5.90 -6.68
#